data_AF-A0A7V3C6U6-F1
#
_entry.id   AF-A0A7V3C6U6-F1
#
_cell.length_a   1.000
_cell.length_b   1.000
_cell.length_c   1.000
_cell.angle_alpha   90.00
_cell.angle_beta   90.00
_cell.angle_gamma   90.00
#
_symmetry.space_group_name_H-M   'P 1'
#
loop_
_entity.id
_entity.type
_entity.pdbx_description
1 polymer ?
#
loop_
_entity_poly.entity_id
_entity_poly.type
_entity_poly.pdbx_seq_one_letter_code
_entity_poly.pdbx_strand_id
1 'polypeptide(L)'
;MDWAGELREAFGRLRAGEQARVGFASRVDRIGELGQEFNALAEDLRSPGLDALTRERAHGLRSRLAGILAALHVLRMSDELTSEEQRTLAQVVETARQLDERLRKR
;
A
#
# COMPACT_ATOMS: atom_id res chain seq x y z
N MET A 1 -2.76 -0.38 17.90
CA MET A 1 -3.16 -0.79 16.53
C MET A 1 -2.02 -1.67 16.01
N ASP A 2 -2.34 -2.82 15.43
CA ASP A 2 -1.34 -3.68 14.78
C ASP A 2 -0.90 -3.06 13.44
N TRP A 3 0.25 -3.48 12.93
CA TRP A 3 0.80 -2.92 11.69
C TRP A 3 -0.10 -3.24 10.48
N ALA A 4 -0.74 -4.43 10.46
CA ALA A 4 -1.61 -4.85 9.37
C ALA A 4 -2.92 -4.03 9.34
N GLY A 5 -3.52 -3.77 10.50
CA GLY A 5 -4.71 -2.93 10.63
C GLY A 5 -4.43 -1.47 10.27
N GLU A 6 -3.28 -0.95 10.69
CA GLU A 6 -2.81 0.39 10.29
C GLU A 6 -2.64 0.49 8.76
N LEU A 7 -2.01 -0.51 8.15
CA LEU A 7 -1.82 -0.56 6.69
C LEU A 7 -3.16 -0.61 5.94
N ARG A 8 -4.13 -1.39 6.45
CA ARG A 8 -5.49 -1.46 5.89
C ARG A 8 -6.18 -0.10 5.92
N GLU A 9 -6.12 0.59 7.06
CA GLU A 9 -6.71 1.93 7.18
C GLU A 9 -6.05 2.91 6.21
N ALA A 10 -4.71 2.89 6.14
CA ALA A 10 -3.94 3.76 5.27
C ALA A 10 -4.25 3.52 3.77
N PHE A 11 -4.37 2.27 3.33
CA PHE A 11 -4.83 1.96 1.96
C PHE A 11 -6.27 2.42 1.71
N GLY A 12 -7.15 2.32 2.71
CA GLY A 12 -8.52 2.85 2.65
C GLY A 12 -8.54 4.36 2.38
N ARG A 13 -7.72 5.12 3.10
CA ARG A 13 -7.54 6.57 2.92
C ARG A 13 -6.96 6.91 1.55
N LEU A 14 -5.89 6.23 1.12
CA LEU A 14 -5.33 6.43 -0.24
C LEU A 14 -6.36 6.20 -1.33
N ARG A 15 -7.18 5.14 -1.20
CA ARG A 15 -8.27 4.88 -2.15
C ARG A 15 -9.31 5.99 -2.13
N ALA A 16 -9.62 6.58 -0.97
CA ALA A 16 -10.53 7.73 -0.87
C ALA A 16 -9.94 9.03 -1.46
N GLY A 17 -8.65 9.03 -1.84
CA GLY A 17 -7.94 10.24 -2.25
C GLY A 17 -7.48 11.10 -1.08
N GLU A 18 -7.52 10.55 0.14
CA GLU A 18 -7.08 11.20 1.35
C GLU A 18 -5.59 10.97 1.61
N GLN A 19 -5.00 11.82 2.45
CA GLN A 19 -3.63 11.63 2.90
C GLN A 19 -3.53 10.40 3.80
N ALA A 20 -2.54 9.55 3.50
CA ALA A 20 -2.23 8.38 4.29
C ALA A 20 -0.75 8.34 4.64
N ARG A 21 -0.46 7.81 5.82
CA ARG A 21 0.89 7.51 6.29
C ARG A 21 0.79 6.40 7.32
N VAL A 22 1.80 5.55 7.39
CA VAL A 22 1.95 4.53 8.43
C VAL A 22 3.16 4.82 9.31
N GLY A 23 3.01 4.65 10.62
CA GLY A 23 4.01 4.83 11.67
C GLY A 23 4.93 3.63 11.84
N PHE A 24 4.46 2.42 11.51
CA PHE A 24 5.30 1.21 11.55
C PHE A 24 6.48 1.24 10.57
N ALA A 25 6.56 2.23 9.67
CA ALA A 25 7.71 2.49 8.80
C ALA A 25 9.03 2.77 9.56
N SER A 26 8.94 3.06 10.86
CA SER A 26 10.08 3.25 11.77
C SER A 26 10.73 1.95 12.26
N ARG A 27 10.12 0.79 11.97
CA ARG A 27 10.69 -0.52 12.32
C ARG A 27 11.95 -0.81 11.50
N VAL A 28 12.81 -1.67 12.05
CA VAL A 28 14.09 -2.07 11.43
C VAL A 28 14.01 -3.42 10.70
N ASP A 29 12.80 -3.96 10.53
CA ASP A 29 12.53 -5.24 9.90
C ASP A 29 11.82 -5.07 8.54
N ARG A 30 11.47 -6.18 7.90
CA ARG A 30 10.79 -6.20 6.60
C ARG A 30 9.43 -5.49 6.62
N ILE A 31 8.75 -5.44 7.77
CA ILE A 31 7.51 -4.68 7.95
C ILE A 31 7.80 -3.18 7.93
N GLY A 32 8.92 -2.75 8.53
CA GLY A 32 9.41 -1.38 8.43
C GLY A 32 9.69 -0.94 6.99
N GLU A 33 10.42 -1.76 6.24
CA GLU A 33 10.69 -1.52 4.81
C GLU A 33 9.40 -1.39 3.98
N LEU A 34 8.43 -2.28 4.21
CA LEU A 34 7.10 -2.19 3.59
C LEU A 34 6.41 -0.85 3.91
N GLY A 35 6.50 -0.40 5.15
CA GLY A 35 5.92 0.88 5.58
C GLY A 35 6.59 2.09 4.92
N GLN A 36 7.90 2.02 4.69
CA GLN A 36 8.63 3.06 3.98
C GLN A 36 8.20 3.13 2.51
N GLU A 37 8.12 1.99 1.84
CA GLU A 37 7.63 1.91 0.45
C GLU A 37 6.19 2.41 0.32
N PHE A 38 5.31 2.04 1.26
CA PHE A 38 3.95 2.56 1.31
C PHE A 38 3.93 4.09 1.48
N ASN A 39 4.71 4.63 2.41
CA ASN A 39 4.76 6.08 2.64
C ASN A 39 5.29 6.84 1.41
N ALA A 40 6.26 6.27 0.69
CA ALA A 40 6.74 6.82 -0.57
C ALA A 40 5.66 6.80 -1.67
N LEU A 41 4.89 5.70 -1.79
CA LEU A 41 3.72 5.65 -2.68
C LEU A 41 2.68 6.72 -2.31
N ALA A 42 2.39 6.88 -1.02
CA ALA A 42 1.41 7.85 -0.53
C ALA A 42 1.83 9.31 -0.77
N GLU A 43 3.12 9.62 -0.64
CA GLU A 43 3.70 10.92 -0.98
C GLU A 43 3.55 11.21 -2.49
N ASP A 44 3.94 10.26 -3.34
CA ASP A 44 3.87 10.44 -4.79
C ASP A 44 2.42 10.58 -5.31
N LEU A 45 1.46 9.93 -4.63
CA LEU A 45 0.03 10.10 -4.93
C LEU A 45 -0.52 11.47 -4.52
N ARG A 46 0.09 12.15 -3.53
CA ARG A 46 -0.38 13.44 -3.00
C ARG A 46 -0.23 14.59 -4.00
N SER A 47 0.72 14.51 -4.93
CA SER A 47 1.00 15.59 -5.88
C SER A 47 1.22 15.05 -7.29
N PRO A 48 0.23 15.18 -8.20
CA PRO A 48 -0.85 16.18 -8.23
C PRO A 48 -2.23 15.67 -7.76
N GLY A 49 -2.32 14.50 -7.12
CA GLY A 49 -3.58 13.82 -6.81
C GLY A 49 -4.00 12.84 -7.93
N LEU A 50 -4.82 11.84 -7.57
CA LEU A 50 -5.23 10.74 -8.46
C LEU A 50 -5.88 11.17 -9.78
N ASP A 51 -6.46 12.37 -9.82
CA ASP A 51 -7.22 12.88 -10.96
C ASP A 51 -6.38 13.68 -11.95
N ALA A 52 -5.18 14.10 -11.55
CA ALA A 52 -4.26 14.90 -12.36
C ALA A 52 -2.98 14.14 -12.77
N LEU A 53 -2.94 12.83 -12.58
CA LEU A 53 -1.79 12.00 -12.92
C LEU A 53 -1.58 11.90 -14.43
N THR A 54 -0.35 12.17 -14.88
CA THR A 54 0.07 11.81 -16.23
C THR A 54 0.18 10.28 -16.36
N ARG A 55 0.07 9.76 -17.58
CA ARG A 55 0.24 8.33 -17.87
C ARG A 55 1.57 7.75 -17.36
N GLU A 56 2.65 8.53 -17.49
CA GLU A 56 3.97 8.15 -17.00
C GLU A 56 4.02 8.03 -15.47
N ARG A 57 3.46 9.02 -14.75
CA ARG A 57 3.37 8.96 -13.29
C ARG A 57 2.45 7.84 -12.83
N ALA A 58 1.32 7.64 -13.50
CA ALA A 58 0.42 6.52 -13.22
C ALA A 58 1.15 5.16 -13.38
N HIS A 59 1.97 5.01 -14.43
CA HIS A 59 2.79 3.81 -14.61
C HIS A 59 3.80 3.62 -13.48
N GLY A 60 4.55 4.66 -13.09
CA GLY A 60 5.50 4.60 -11.97
C GLY A 60 4.83 4.20 -10.65
N LEU A 61 3.67 4.79 -10.35
CA LEU A 61 2.90 4.47 -9.14
C LEU A 61 2.39 3.02 -9.14
N ARG A 62 1.94 2.52 -10.30
CA ARG A 62 1.52 1.13 -10.46
C ARG A 62 2.68 0.16 -10.26
N SER A 63 3.87 0.48 -10.77
CA SER A 63 5.08 -0.32 -10.57
C SER A 63 5.45 -0.40 -9.09
N ARG A 64 5.41 0.73 -8.35
CA ARG A 64 5.65 0.73 -6.90
C ARG A 64 4.58 -0.06 -6.13
N LEU A 65 3.31 0.11 -6.50
CA LEU A 65 2.20 -0.64 -5.92
C LEU A 65 2.34 -2.15 -6.14
N ALA A 66 2.79 -2.58 -7.32
CA ALA A 66 3.10 -3.98 -7.59
C ALA A 66 4.23 -4.52 -6.70
N GLY A 67 5.27 -3.70 -6.45
CA GLY A 67 6.34 -4.03 -5.50
C GLY A 67 5.83 -4.24 -4.07
N ILE A 68 4.96 -3.34 -3.58
CA ILE A 68 4.31 -3.47 -2.27
C ILE A 68 3.47 -4.75 -2.19
N LEU A 69 2.68 -5.04 -3.22
CA LEU A 69 1.87 -6.27 -3.30
C LEU A 69 2.74 -7.53 -3.29
N ALA A 70 3.89 -7.52 -3.98
CA ALA A 70 4.84 -8.62 -3.96
C ALA A 70 5.46 -8.81 -2.57
N ALA A 71 5.84 -7.72 -1.89
CA ALA A 71 6.35 -7.77 -0.52
C ALA A 71 5.31 -8.34 0.45
N LEU A 72 4.05 -7.91 0.33
CA LEU A 72 2.94 -8.47 1.10
C LEU A 72 2.71 -9.96 0.83
N HIS A 73 2.87 -10.40 -0.42
CA HIS A 73 2.76 -11.81 -0.76
C HIS A 73 3.86 -12.64 -0.09
N VAL A 74 5.11 -12.18 -0.13
CA VAL A 74 6.23 -12.84 0.55
C VAL A 74 6.01 -12.92 2.06
N LEU A 75 5.57 -11.82 2.68
CA LEU A 75 5.22 -11.82 4.11
C LEU A 75 4.12 -12.84 4.44
N ARG A 76 3.12 -12.98 3.57
CA ARG A 76 2.05 -13.98 3.74
C ARG A 76 2.51 -15.43 3.61
N MET A 77 3.63 -15.68 2.94
CA MET A 77 4.24 -17.01 2.86
C MET A 77 5.13 -17.31 4.08
N SER A 78 5.37 -16.33 4.94
CA SER A 78 6.12 -16.51 6.18
C SER A 78 5.17 -17.05 7.26
N ASP A 79 5.57 -18.11 7.97
CA ASP A 79 4.75 -18.77 9.02
C ASP A 79 4.56 -17.92 10.30
N GLU A 80 4.96 -16.65 10.26
CA GLU A 80 4.97 -15.76 11.42
C GLU A 80 3.68 -14.94 11.60
N LEU A 81 2.74 -15.03 10.64
CA LEU A 81 1.50 -14.24 10.67
C LEU A 81 0.34 -14.98 11.33
N THR A 82 -0.33 -14.29 12.24
CA THR A 82 -1.59 -14.73 12.84
C THR A 82 -2.71 -14.82 11.79
N SER A 83 -3.73 -15.64 12.04
CA SER A 83 -4.92 -15.75 11.17
C SER A 83 -5.65 -14.42 10.97
N GLU A 84 -5.57 -13.52 11.95
CA GLU A 84 -6.14 -12.17 11.86
C GLU A 84 -5.32 -11.29 10.92
N GLU A 85 -3.99 -11.27 11.06
CA GLU A 85 -3.10 -10.54 10.14
C GLU A 85 -3.26 -11.05 8.70
N GLN A 86 -3.34 -12.36 8.50
CA GLN A 86 -3.58 -12.94 7.17
C GLN A 86 -4.90 -12.45 6.54
N ARG A 87 -5.98 -12.38 7.33
CA ARG A 87 -7.28 -11.86 6.89
C ARG A 87 -7.18 -10.36 6.56
N THR A 88 -6.53 -9.59 7.41
CA THR A 88 -6.33 -8.15 7.22
C THR A 88 -5.50 -7.87 5.97
N LEU A 89 -4.43 -8.63 5.72
CA LEU A 89 -3.62 -8.51 4.51
C LEU A 89 -4.39 -8.90 3.25
N ALA A 90 -5.30 -9.87 3.31
CA ALA A 90 -6.17 -10.17 2.17
C ALA A 90 -7.05 -8.96 1.79
N GLN A 91 -7.57 -8.22 2.79
CA GLN A 91 -8.35 -6.99 2.56
C GLN A 91 -7.47 -5.84 2.03
N VAL A 92 -6.23 -5.72 2.51
CA VAL A 92 -5.24 -4.77 1.99
C VAL A 92 -4.98 -5.02 0.51
N VAL A 93 -4.70 -6.27 0.14
CA VAL A 93 -4.43 -6.68 -1.25
C VAL A 93 -5.61 -6.35 -2.17
N GLU A 94 -6.83 -6.59 -1.72
CA GLU A 94 -8.03 -6.25 -2.49
C GLU A 94 -8.18 -4.74 -2.68
N THR A 95 -7.97 -3.96 -1.61
CA THR A 95 -8.00 -2.49 -1.68
C THR A 95 -6.93 -1.94 -2.62
N ALA A 96 -5.72 -2.50 -2.57
CA ALA A 96 -4.61 -2.16 -3.44
C ALA A 96 -4.89 -2.52 -4.91
N ARG A 97 -5.57 -3.65 -5.20
CA ARG A 97 -6.00 -3.99 -6.56
C ARG A 97 -6.97 -2.97 -7.14
N GLN A 98 -7.95 -2.55 -6.34
CA GLN A 98 -8.90 -1.50 -6.76
C GLN A 98 -8.18 -0.17 -7.05
N LEU A 99 -7.14 0.16 -6.28
CA LEU A 99 -6.29 1.33 -6.55
C LEU A 99 -5.51 1.16 -7.87
N ASP A 100 -4.90 0.00 -8.12
CA ASP A 100 -4.21 -0.29 -9.40
C ASP A 100 -5.18 -0.14 -10.58
N GLU A 101 -6.40 -0.69 -10.49
CA GLU A 101 -7.43 -0.56 -11.53
C GLU A 101 -7.78 0.90 -11.83
N ARG A 102 -7.90 1.74 -10.80
CA ARG A 102 -8.12 3.19 -10.98
C ARG A 102 -6.94 3.85 -11.67
N LEU A 103 -5.71 3.51 -11.29
CA LEU A 103 -4.51 4.01 -11.94
C LEU A 103 -4.38 3.54 -13.39
N ARG A 104 -4.94 2.38 -13.78
CA ARG A 104 -4.94 1.91 -15.19
C ARG A 104 -5.86 2.72 -16.10
N LYS A 105 -6.91 3.31 -15.54
CA LYS A 105 -7.92 4.08 -16.29
C LYS A 105 -7.51 5.54 -16.54
N ARG A 106 -6.32 5.94 -16.08
CA ARG A 106 -5.70 7.26 -16.30
C ARG A 106 -4.67 7.18 -17.42
#